data_AF-K0NHA0-F1
#
_entry.id   AF-K0NHA0-F1
#
_cell.length_a   1.000
_cell.length_b   1.000
_cell.length_c   1.000
_cell.angle_alpha   90.00
_cell.angle_beta   90.00
_cell.angle_gamma   90.00
#
_symmetry.space_group_name_H-M   'P 1'
#
loop_
_entity.id
_entity.type
_entity.pdbx_description
1 polymer ?
#
loop_
_entity_poly.entity_id
_entity_poly.type
_entity_poly.pdbx_seq_one_letter_code
_entity_poly.pdbx_strand_id
1 'polypeptide(L)' 'MSKIESAQGEITDLDTPLFVYCRSGNRSGQAVAWLKQAGYSKVKNIGGIADYSGKTE' A
#
# COMPACT_ATOMS: atom_id res chain seq x y z
N MET A 1 3.46 -9.48 -15.32
CA MET A 1 2.55 -8.42 -14.86
C MET A 1 2.37 -8.56 -13.37
N SER A 2 2.85 -7.57 -12.62
CA SER A 2 2.87 -7.62 -11.16
C SER A 2 1.45 -7.32 -10.65
N LYS A 3 0.92 -8.11 -9.70
CA LYS A 3 -0.46 -7.97 -9.17
C LYS A 3 -0.81 -6.57 -8.65
N ILE A 4 0.19 -5.72 -8.39
CA ILE A 4 0.00 -4.32 -8.01
C ILE A 4 -0.68 -3.51 -9.12
N GLU A 5 -0.46 -3.85 -10.40
CA GLU A 5 -1.08 -3.18 -11.55
C GLU A 5 -2.61 -3.30 -11.52
N SER A 6 -3.14 -4.42 -11.01
CA SER A 6 -4.58 -4.65 -10.87
C SER A 6 -5.26 -3.69 -9.89
N ALA A 7 -4.51 -3.12 -8.93
CA ALA A 7 -5.05 -2.17 -7.96
C ALA A 7 -5.59 -0.89 -8.63
N GLN A 8 -5.04 -0.51 -9.80
CA GLN A 8 -5.55 0.63 -10.58
C GLN A 8 -6.97 0.41 -11.12
N GLY A 9 -7.36 -0.85 -11.37
CA GLY A 9 -8.71 -1.17 -11.82
C GLY A 9 -9.75 -1.14 -10.69
N GLU A 10 -9.30 -1.34 -9.44
CA GLU A 10 -10.17 -1.40 -8.27
C GLU A 10 -10.30 -0.03 -7.57
N ILE A 11 -9.21 0.74 -7.53
CA ILE A 11 -9.17 2.05 -6.87
C ILE A 11 -9.14 3.14 -7.94
N THR A 12 -10.32 3.54 -8.39
CA THR A 12 -10.50 4.50 -9.48
C THR A 12 -10.31 5.96 -9.04
N ASP A 13 -10.51 6.26 -7.76
CA ASP A 13 -10.26 7.58 -7.19
C ASP A 13 -8.82 7.69 -6.66
N LEU A 14 -8.03 8.55 -7.30
CA LEU A 14 -6.62 8.77 -6.96
C LEU A 14 -6.42 9.54 -5.65
N ASP A 15 -7.47 10.22 -5.17
CA ASP A 15 -7.47 10.97 -3.91
C ASP A 15 -7.93 10.15 -2.70
N THR A 16 -8.33 8.90 -2.92
CA THR A 16 -8.66 7.95 -1.87
C THR A 16 -7.41 7.69 -1.00
N PRO A 17 -7.49 7.87 0.32
CA PRO A 17 -6.38 7.56 1.21
C PRO A 17 -6.06 6.07 1.23
N LEU A 18 -4.83 5.70 0.87
CA LEU A 18 -4.35 4.32 0.83
C LEU A 18 -3.27 4.07 1.89
N PHE A 19 -3.55 3.12 2.77
CA PHE A 19 -2.60 2.64 3.78
C PHE A 19 -2.13 1.24 3.41
N VAL A 20 -0.86 1.11 3.08
CA VAL A 20 -0.29 -0.13 2.55
C VAL A 20 0.64 -0.74 3.59
N TYR A 21 0.45 -2.03 3.87
CA TYR A 21 1.33 -2.81 4.75
C TYR A 21 1.74 -4.11 4.07
N CYS A 22 2.79 -4.75 4.59
CA CYS A 22 3.12 -6.12 4.22
C CYS A 22 3.65 -6.88 5.44
N ARG A 23 4.31 -8.03 5.26
CA ARG A 23 4.88 -8.76 6.41
C ARG A 23 5.90 -7.94 7.21
N SER A 24 6.85 -7.30 6.52
CA SER A 24 8.03 -6.65 7.12
C SER A 24 8.27 -5.21 6.62
N GLY A 25 7.31 -4.59 5.94
CA GLY A 25 7.40 -3.23 5.40
C GLY A 25 8.12 -3.03 4.05
N ASN A 26 8.99 -3.96 3.63
CA ASN A 26 9.80 -3.75 2.41
C ASN A 26 8.97 -3.78 1.10
N ARG A 27 8.05 -4.74 0.97
CA ARG A 27 7.19 -4.87 -0.23
C ARG A 27 6.16 -3.75 -0.31
N SER A 28 5.61 -3.35 0.83
CA SER A 28 4.69 -2.20 0.89
C SER A 28 5.41 -0.90 0.51
N GLY A 29 6.69 -0.74 0.84
CA GLY A 29 7.49 0.39 0.36
C GLY A 29 7.56 0.47 -1.17
N GLN A 30 7.85 -0.65 -1.83
CA GLN A 30 7.87 -0.73 -3.30
C GLN A 30 6.49 -0.45 -3.91
N ALA A 31 5.42 -0.99 -3.31
CA ALA A 31 4.05 -0.74 -3.77
C ALA A 31 3.66 0.73 -3.66
N VAL A 32 4.01 1.40 -2.55
CA VAL A 32 3.75 2.84 -2.37
C VAL A 32 4.52 3.68 -3.39
N ALA A 33 5.77 3.33 -3.70
CA ALA A 33 6.54 4.02 -4.72
C ALA A 33 5.86 3.92 -6.10
N TRP A 34 5.39 2.73 -6.46
CA TRP A 34 4.65 2.49 -7.70
C TRP A 34 3.31 3.25 -7.73
N LEU A 35 2.52 3.20 -6.64
CA LEU A 35 1.23 3.91 -6.57
C LEU A 35 1.42 5.43 -6.71
N LYS A 36 2.47 5.99 -6.11
CA LYS A 36 2.80 7.41 -6.29
C LYS A 36 3.16 7.74 -7.73
N GLN A 37 3.94 6.87 -8.39
CA GLN A 37 4.26 7.02 -9.82
C GLN A 37 3.01 6.90 -10.71
N ALA A 38 2.04 6.09 -10.29
CA ALA A 38 0.75 5.91 -10.96
C ALA A 38 -0.25 7.07 -10.74
N GLY A 39 0.07 8.06 -9.89
CA GLY A 39 -0.73 9.27 -9.70
C GLY A 39 -1.58 9.31 -8.42
N TYR A 40 -1.50 8.30 -7.56
CA TYR A 40 -2.20 8.33 -6.28
C TYR A 40 -1.58 9.37 -5.33
N SER A 41 -2.40 10.31 -4.86
CA SER A 41 -1.93 11.48 -4.10
C SER A 41 -1.73 11.18 -2.60
N LYS A 42 -2.55 10.28 -2.03
CA LYS A 42 -2.62 10.01 -0.59
C LYS A 42 -2.25 8.57 -0.25
N VAL A 43 -1.02 8.16 -0.54
CA VAL A 43 -0.54 6.80 -0.26
C VAL A 43 0.54 6.78 0.82
N LYS A 44 0.35 5.95 1.84
CA LYS A 44 1.27 5.80 2.99
C LYS A 44 1.62 4.34 3.25
N ASN A 45 2.92 4.07 3.41
CA ASN A 45 3.40 2.79 3.92
C ASN A 45 3.29 2.81 5.45
N ILE A 46 2.56 1.87 6.03
CA ILE A 46 2.38 1.76 7.50
C ILE A 46 3.29 0.71 8.13
N GLY A 47 4.19 0.10 7.35
CA GLY A 47 5.21 -0.83 7.85
C GLY A 47 4.85 -2.30 7.70
N GLY A 48 5.44 -3.13 8.57
CA GLY A 48 5.22 -4.56 8.63
C GLY A 48 4.18 -4.95 9.66
N ILE A 49 3.25 -5.86 9.33
CA ILE A 49 2.34 -6.45 10.31
C ILE A 49 3.09 -7.25 11.38
N ALA A 50 4.32 -7.70 11.11
CA ALA A 50 5.17 -8.34 12.12
C ALA A 50 5.50 -7.42 13.30
N ASP A 51 5.51 -6.09 13.08
CA ASP A 51 5.79 -5.09 14.10
C ASP A 51 4.51 -4.61 14.81
N TYR A 52 3.34 -5.14 14.44
CA TYR A 52 2.07 -4.78 15.05
C TYR A 52 1.97 -5.34 16.47
N SER A 53 1.83 -4.44 17.45
CA SER A 53 1.73 -4.77 18.88
C SER A 53 0.34 -4.50 19.49
N GLY A 54 -0.64 -4.17 18.64
CA GLY A 54 -2.02 -3.95 19.08
C GLY A 54 -2.73 -5.26 19.43
N LYS A 55 -3.97 -5.15 19.91
CA LYS A 55 -4.79 -6.32 20.19
C LYS A 55 -4.97 -7.16 18.92
N THR A 56 -4.62 -8.43 19.01
CA THR A 56 -4.99 -9.50 18.09
C THR A 56 -6.08 -10.34 18.76
N GLU A 57 -6.99 -10.91 17.99
CA GLU A 57 -8.11 -11.71 18.54
C GLU A 57 -7.67 -12.94 19.31
#